data_AF-A0A7D5MNI9-F1
#
_entry.id   AF-A0A7D5MNI9-F1
#
_cell.length_a   1.000
_cell.length_b   1.000
_cell.length_c   1.000
_cell.angle_alpha   90.00
_cell.angle_beta   90.00
_cell.angle_gamma   90.00
#
_symmetry.space_group_name_H-M   'P 1'
#
loop_
_entity.id
_entity.type
_entity.pdbx_description
1 polymer ?
#
loop_
_entity_poly.entity_id
_entity_poly.type
_entity_poly.pdbx_seq_one_letter_code
_entity_poly.pdbx_strand_id
1 'polypeptide(L)'
;MREQDSEQENDTTWSFRMTIAIWYFDIMVRQAIKQKVNDHMWMFYYVHFVEVILKNMRPLPTPDSNQNRQSRNFDLLQDIITKTMDWKDVSLKCNNNSLVESIYDCLGRCLYEIIISDKLTRDDKQYLTNWAWEDLLKTFAENDEQRETVEKIIESGFKMFKSPTTLFSMEYRPAESQKYVDAIQFLWSERDTPILTGVVGTRAGRFKTEIVDTIGQ
;
A
#
# COMPACT_ATOMS: atom_id res chain seq x y z
N MET A 1 -8.02 0.18 -38.30
CA MET A 1 -9.38 0.50 -37.83
C MET A 1 -9.49 0.00 -36.39
N ARG A 2 -9.42 0.90 -35.40
CA ARG A 2 -9.94 0.63 -34.05
C ARG A 2 -11.21 1.46 -33.95
N GLU A 3 -12.27 0.95 -34.57
CA GLU A 3 -13.61 1.48 -34.42
C GLU A 3 -14.14 0.98 -33.07
N GLN A 4 -14.33 1.93 -32.15
CA GLN A 4 -15.45 2.00 -31.21
C GLN A 4 -16.03 0.67 -30.69
N ASP A 5 -15.28 -0.08 -29.89
CA ASP A 5 -15.90 -0.93 -28.87
C ASP A 5 -16.11 -0.08 -27.61
N SER A 6 -17.05 0.86 -27.69
CA SER A 6 -17.62 1.52 -26.51
C SER A 6 -18.73 0.67 -25.91
N GLU A 7 -18.52 -0.64 -25.81
CA GLU A 7 -19.28 -1.42 -24.85
C GLU A 7 -18.81 -0.95 -23.47
N GLN A 8 -19.64 -0.14 -22.81
CA GLN A 8 -19.54 0.04 -21.37
C GLN A 8 -19.63 -1.35 -20.75
N GLU A 9 -18.47 -1.94 -20.47
CA GLU A 9 -18.35 -3.21 -19.77
C GLU A 9 -19.18 -3.09 -18.49
N ASN A 10 -20.12 -4.01 -18.28
CA ASN A 10 -20.94 -4.02 -17.08
C ASN A 10 -20.00 -4.03 -15.85
N ASP A 11 -20.21 -3.11 -14.92
CA ASP A 11 -19.41 -2.89 -13.70
C ASP A 11 -19.12 -4.21 -12.95
N THR A 12 -20.07 -5.16 -13.00
CA THR A 12 -19.91 -6.50 -12.42
C THR A 12 -18.87 -7.36 -13.15
N THR A 13 -18.84 -7.35 -14.49
CA THR A 13 -17.90 -8.16 -15.28
C THR A 13 -16.48 -7.63 -15.15
N TRP A 14 -16.32 -6.30 -15.21
CA TRP A 14 -15.04 -5.65 -15.00
C TRP A 14 -14.48 -5.95 -13.60
N SER A 15 -15.32 -5.78 -12.56
CA SER A 15 -14.91 -6.04 -11.17
C SER A 15 -14.53 -7.50 -10.94
N PHE A 16 -15.23 -8.43 -11.59
CA PHE A 16 -14.93 -9.85 -11.53
C PHE A 16 -13.57 -10.18 -12.17
N ARG A 17 -13.28 -9.63 -13.35
CA ARG A 17 -11.98 -9.79 -14.03
C ARG A 17 -10.84 -9.22 -13.19
N MET A 18 -11.05 -8.04 -12.59
CA MET A 18 -10.07 -7.42 -11.70
C MET A 18 -9.82 -8.28 -10.46
N THR A 19 -10.87 -8.85 -9.87
CA THR A 19 -10.76 -9.77 -8.74
C THR A 19 -9.91 -11.00 -9.11
N ILE A 20 -10.15 -11.61 -10.27
CA ILE A 20 -9.36 -12.76 -10.75
C ILE A 20 -7.90 -12.36 -10.95
N ALA A 21 -7.64 -11.20 -11.54
CA ALA A 21 -6.28 -10.72 -11.76
C ALA A 21 -5.55 -10.53 -10.43
N ILE A 22 -6.15 -9.81 -9.47
CA ILE A 22 -5.58 -9.63 -8.12
C ILE A 22 -5.23 -10.99 -7.51
N TRP A 23 -6.17 -11.95 -7.53
CA TRP A 23 -5.91 -13.28 -6.94
C TRP A 23 -4.82 -14.07 -7.67
N TYR A 24 -4.78 -13.99 -9.00
CA TYR A 24 -3.75 -14.67 -9.78
C TYR A 24 -2.35 -14.16 -9.39
N PHE A 25 -2.17 -12.84 -9.36
CA PHE A 25 -0.89 -12.23 -8.98
C PHE A 25 -0.56 -12.46 -7.50
N ASP A 26 -1.55 -12.43 -6.59
CA ASP A 26 -1.37 -12.81 -5.19
C ASP A 26 -0.80 -14.23 -5.04
N ILE A 27 -1.39 -15.20 -5.74
CA ILE A 27 -0.91 -16.59 -5.73
C ILE A 27 0.54 -16.63 -6.22
N MET A 28 0.85 -15.94 -7.31
CA MET A 28 2.23 -15.90 -7.80
C MET A 28 3.18 -15.32 -6.73
N VAL A 29 2.85 -14.21 -6.06
CA VAL A 29 3.75 -13.54 -5.07
C VAL A 29 4.05 -14.49 -3.94
N ARG A 30 2.99 -15.08 -3.37
CA ARG A 30 3.14 -16.04 -2.28
C ARG A 30 3.99 -17.24 -2.67
N GLN A 31 3.86 -17.75 -3.90
CA GLN A 31 4.66 -18.86 -4.37
C GLN A 31 6.12 -18.47 -4.63
N ALA A 32 6.38 -17.30 -5.19
CA ALA A 32 7.74 -16.79 -5.40
C ALA A 32 8.49 -16.61 -4.07
N ILE A 33 7.83 -16.04 -3.06
CA ILE A 33 8.39 -15.90 -1.70
C ILE A 33 8.75 -17.28 -1.13
N LYS A 34 7.84 -18.25 -1.21
CA LYS A 34 8.07 -19.63 -0.71
C LYS A 34 9.22 -20.33 -1.43
N GLN A 35 9.32 -20.13 -2.73
CA GLN A 35 10.34 -20.74 -3.59
C GLN A 35 11.67 -19.97 -3.61
N LYS A 36 11.75 -18.83 -2.90
CA LYS A 36 12.91 -17.91 -2.89
C LYS A 36 13.30 -17.45 -4.30
N VAL A 37 12.29 -17.26 -5.16
CA VAL A 37 12.48 -16.71 -6.51
C VAL A 37 12.60 -15.20 -6.38
N ASN A 38 13.69 -14.65 -6.92
CA ASN A 38 13.97 -13.21 -6.86
C ASN A 38 13.42 -12.42 -8.05
N ASP A 39 12.83 -13.06 -9.07
CA ASP A 39 12.11 -12.35 -10.13
C ASP A 39 10.69 -12.01 -9.66
N HIS A 40 10.40 -10.71 -9.62
CA HIS A 40 9.22 -10.17 -8.96
C HIS A 40 8.61 -8.98 -9.70
N MET A 41 9.00 -8.70 -10.96
CA MET A 41 8.48 -7.52 -11.69
C MET A 41 6.96 -7.52 -11.81
N TRP A 42 6.36 -8.71 -11.86
CA TRP A 42 4.93 -8.91 -11.97
C TRP A 42 4.16 -8.49 -10.70
N MET A 43 4.78 -8.36 -9.53
CA MET A 43 4.08 -7.82 -8.35
C MET A 43 3.63 -6.37 -8.57
N PHE A 44 4.40 -5.61 -9.37
CA PHE A 44 4.15 -4.20 -9.62
C PHE A 44 2.94 -3.95 -10.53
N TYR A 45 2.31 -5.00 -11.07
CA TYR A 45 1.00 -4.86 -11.73
C TYR A 45 -0.08 -4.36 -10.76
N TYR A 46 0.07 -4.57 -9.46
CA TYR A 46 -0.84 -4.01 -8.47
C TYR A 46 -0.89 -2.49 -8.51
N VAL A 47 0.23 -1.81 -8.80
CA VAL A 47 0.25 -0.36 -9.01
C VAL A 47 -0.66 0.02 -10.17
N HIS A 48 -0.53 -0.67 -11.30
CA HIS A 48 -1.38 -0.43 -12.46
C HIS A 48 -2.85 -0.78 -12.20
N PHE A 49 -3.13 -1.81 -11.39
CA PHE A 49 -4.49 -2.11 -10.98
C PHE A 49 -5.08 -0.97 -10.16
N VAL A 50 -4.35 -0.42 -9.19
CA VAL A 50 -4.77 0.75 -8.41
C VAL A 50 -5.05 1.95 -9.32
N GLU A 51 -4.15 2.27 -10.25
CA GLU A 51 -4.34 3.37 -11.21
C GLU A 51 -5.63 3.20 -12.03
N VAL A 52 -5.87 1.99 -12.56
CA VAL A 52 -7.06 1.68 -13.37
C VAL A 52 -8.33 1.70 -12.52
N ILE A 53 -8.30 1.14 -11.30
CA ILE A 53 -9.43 1.15 -10.35
C ILE A 53 -9.80 2.61 -10.03
N LEU A 54 -8.83 3.45 -9.67
CA LEU A 54 -9.04 4.87 -9.37
C LEU A 54 -9.60 5.62 -10.60
N LYS A 55 -9.08 5.34 -11.80
CA LYS A 55 -9.58 5.95 -13.04
C LYS A 55 -11.05 5.60 -13.31
N ASN A 56 -11.47 4.39 -12.95
CA ASN A 56 -12.86 3.92 -13.09
C ASN A 56 -13.79 4.38 -11.97
N MET A 57 -13.25 4.96 -10.88
CA MET A 57 -14.08 5.59 -9.86
C MET A 57 -14.73 6.88 -10.37
N ARG A 58 -15.99 7.07 -10.00
CA ARG A 58 -16.73 8.31 -10.30
C ARG A 58 -16.10 9.48 -9.54
N PRO A 59 -16.11 10.71 -10.10
CA PRO A 59 -15.80 11.89 -9.32
C PRO A 59 -16.69 11.96 -8.07
N LEU A 60 -16.14 12.44 -6.96
CA LEU A 60 -16.90 12.63 -5.75
C LEU A 60 -17.92 13.78 -5.97
N PRO A 61 -19.21 13.58 -5.66
CA PRO A 61 -20.21 14.64 -5.72
C PRO A 61 -19.91 15.80 -4.76
N THR A 62 -19.35 15.49 -3.60
CA THR A 62 -18.91 16.43 -2.56
C THR A 62 -17.66 15.88 -1.87
N PRO A 63 -16.81 16.71 -1.23
CA PRO A 63 -15.61 16.25 -0.53
C PRO A 63 -15.87 15.19 0.55
N ASP A 64 -17.05 15.20 1.16
CA ASP A 64 -17.46 14.30 2.25
C ASP A 64 -18.37 13.14 1.75
N SER A 65 -18.42 12.92 0.43
CA SER A 65 -19.29 11.91 -0.15
C SER A 65 -18.77 10.50 0.08
N ASN A 66 -19.56 9.66 0.77
CA ASN A 66 -19.28 8.25 0.96
C ASN A 66 -19.59 7.37 -0.27
N GLN A 67 -19.92 7.95 -1.42
CA GLN A 67 -20.36 7.20 -2.60
C GLN A 67 -19.33 6.16 -3.06
N ASN A 68 -18.05 6.55 -3.16
CA ASN A 68 -17.02 5.64 -3.62
C ASN A 68 -16.61 4.64 -2.53
N ARG A 69 -16.73 4.98 -1.24
CA ARG A 69 -16.47 4.06 -0.12
C ARG A 69 -17.33 2.80 -0.16
N GLN A 70 -18.56 2.91 -0.67
CA GLN A 70 -19.50 1.79 -0.80
C GLN A 70 -19.39 1.06 -2.16
N SER A 71 -18.43 1.46 -3.01
CA SER A 71 -18.28 0.90 -4.35
C SER A 71 -17.39 -0.33 -4.35
N ARG A 72 -17.61 -1.22 -5.33
CA ARG A 72 -16.76 -2.38 -5.56
C ARG A 72 -15.31 -2.01 -5.84
N ASN A 73 -15.07 -0.83 -6.43
CA ASN A 73 -13.73 -0.30 -6.65
C ASN A 73 -12.99 -0.07 -5.32
N PHE A 74 -13.68 0.39 -4.28
CA PHE A 74 -13.05 0.59 -2.98
C PHE A 74 -12.70 -0.75 -2.31
N ASP A 75 -13.58 -1.75 -2.42
CA ASP A 75 -13.27 -3.11 -1.97
C ASP A 75 -12.00 -3.66 -2.66
N LEU A 76 -11.85 -3.42 -3.97
CA LEU A 76 -10.69 -3.87 -4.73
C LEU A 76 -9.40 -3.17 -4.28
N LEU A 77 -9.45 -1.87 -3.96
CA LEU A 77 -8.31 -1.17 -3.35
C LEU A 77 -7.95 -1.78 -1.99
N GLN A 78 -8.95 -2.04 -1.14
CA GLN A 78 -8.73 -2.71 0.14
C GLN A 78 -8.12 -4.10 -0.04
N ASP A 79 -8.59 -4.88 -1.01
CA ASP A 79 -8.04 -6.22 -1.29
C ASP A 79 -6.59 -6.13 -1.72
N ILE A 80 -6.24 -5.21 -2.63
CA ILE A 80 -4.84 -4.97 -3.04
C ILE A 80 -3.95 -4.65 -1.84
N ILE A 81 -4.33 -3.69 -1.00
CA ILE A 81 -3.55 -3.31 0.19
C ILE A 81 -3.43 -4.51 1.14
N THR A 82 -4.53 -5.22 1.41
CA THR A 82 -4.52 -6.44 2.24
C THR A 82 -3.57 -7.50 1.71
N LYS A 83 -3.59 -7.79 0.41
CA LYS A 83 -2.73 -8.80 -0.19
C LYS A 83 -1.25 -8.41 -0.11
N THR A 84 -0.91 -7.13 -0.32
CA THR A 84 0.47 -6.67 -0.14
C THR A 84 0.96 -6.80 1.31
N MET A 85 0.10 -6.52 2.29
CA MET A 85 0.41 -6.75 3.71
C MET A 85 0.58 -8.24 4.00
N ASP A 86 -0.31 -9.10 3.51
CA ASP A 86 -0.20 -10.56 3.67
C ASP A 86 1.10 -11.14 3.09
N TRP A 87 1.65 -10.54 2.01
CA TRP A 87 2.92 -10.98 1.43
C TRP A 87 4.08 -10.83 2.41
N LYS A 88 4.06 -9.81 3.28
CA LYS A 88 5.04 -9.65 4.36
C LYS A 88 4.92 -10.81 5.36
N ASP A 89 3.70 -11.23 5.68
CA ASP A 89 3.47 -12.30 6.64
C ASP A 89 3.93 -13.64 6.07
N VAL A 90 3.81 -13.84 4.76
CA VAL A 90 4.40 -15.01 4.07
C VAL A 90 5.93 -14.95 4.12
N SER A 91 6.52 -13.77 3.89
CA SER A 91 7.97 -13.56 3.99
C SER A 91 8.49 -13.88 5.40
N LEU A 92 7.78 -13.41 6.42
CA LEU A 92 8.06 -13.67 7.83
C LEU A 92 7.95 -15.17 8.18
N LYS A 93 6.85 -15.82 7.79
CA LYS A 93 6.61 -17.26 8.04
C LYS A 93 7.65 -18.15 7.36
N CYS A 94 8.10 -17.77 6.17
CA CYS A 94 9.12 -18.51 5.42
C CYS A 94 10.56 -18.13 5.83
N ASN A 95 10.72 -17.17 6.75
CA ASN A 95 11.98 -16.51 7.07
C ASN A 95 12.78 -16.14 5.80
N ASN A 96 12.08 -15.61 4.80
CA ASN A 96 12.65 -15.17 3.54
C ASN A 96 12.46 -13.67 3.41
N ASN A 97 13.57 -12.94 3.44
CA ASN A 97 13.55 -11.50 3.40
C ASN A 97 13.93 -10.91 2.02
N SER A 98 14.05 -11.74 0.97
CA SER A 98 14.58 -11.32 -0.34
C SER A 98 13.65 -10.36 -1.08
N LEU A 99 12.34 -10.49 -0.91
CA LEU A 99 11.33 -9.66 -1.58
C LEU A 99 10.69 -8.61 -0.67
N VAL A 100 11.14 -8.47 0.58
CA VAL A 100 10.54 -7.53 1.55
C VAL A 100 10.58 -6.10 1.05
N GLU A 101 11.71 -5.67 0.48
CA GLU A 101 11.84 -4.32 -0.08
C GLU A 101 10.86 -4.11 -1.24
N SER A 102 10.80 -5.05 -2.18
CA SER A 102 9.88 -5.00 -3.32
C SER A 102 8.39 -4.97 -2.90
N ILE A 103 8.02 -5.74 -1.87
CA ILE A 103 6.66 -5.73 -1.31
C ILE A 103 6.30 -4.32 -0.83
N TYR A 104 7.21 -3.68 -0.09
CA TYR A 104 7.00 -2.35 0.44
C TYR A 104 7.07 -1.27 -0.65
N ASP A 105 7.93 -1.39 -1.65
CA ASP A 105 7.93 -0.47 -2.80
C ASP A 105 6.59 -0.54 -3.56
N CYS A 106 6.04 -1.74 -3.73
CA CYS A 106 4.73 -1.94 -4.33
C CYS A 106 3.61 -1.31 -3.49
N LEU A 107 3.57 -1.60 -2.18
CA LEU A 107 2.57 -1.04 -1.26
C LEU A 107 2.66 0.49 -1.20
N GLY A 108 3.86 1.04 -1.11
CA GLY A 108 4.10 2.49 -1.07
C GLY A 108 3.56 3.17 -2.30
N ARG A 109 3.87 2.60 -3.47
CA ARG A 109 3.38 3.18 -4.71
C ARG A 109 1.86 3.09 -4.83
N CYS A 110 1.25 1.98 -4.40
CA CYS A 110 -0.21 1.86 -4.33
C CYS A 110 -0.83 2.92 -3.41
N LEU A 111 -0.29 3.11 -2.20
CA LEU A 111 -0.76 4.12 -1.26
C LEU A 111 -0.59 5.53 -1.81
N TYR A 112 0.54 5.81 -2.47
CA TYR A 112 0.78 7.11 -3.09
C TYR A 112 -0.30 7.47 -4.11
N GLU A 113 -0.59 6.58 -5.06
CA GLU A 113 -1.65 6.81 -6.07
C GLU A 113 -3.02 7.04 -5.42
N ILE A 114 -3.34 6.28 -4.36
CA ILE A 114 -4.58 6.44 -3.57
C ILE A 114 -4.63 7.81 -2.90
N ILE A 115 -3.55 8.26 -2.27
CA ILE A 115 -3.49 9.49 -1.49
C ILE A 115 -3.60 10.73 -2.40
N ILE A 116 -2.90 10.75 -3.53
CA ILE A 116 -2.90 11.92 -4.44
C ILE A 116 -4.18 12.05 -5.26
N SER A 117 -4.91 10.94 -5.42
CA SER A 117 -6.16 10.87 -6.18
C SER A 117 -7.24 11.79 -5.63
N ASP A 118 -8.08 12.35 -6.50
CA ASP A 118 -9.25 13.15 -6.13
C ASP A 118 -10.54 12.31 -6.00
N LYS A 119 -10.42 10.98 -6.17
CA LYS A 119 -11.55 10.04 -6.19
C LYS A 119 -11.99 9.55 -4.82
N LEU A 120 -11.21 9.81 -3.79
CA LEU A 120 -11.45 9.33 -2.44
C LEU A 120 -11.49 10.51 -1.47
N THR A 121 -12.34 10.39 -0.45
CA THR A 121 -12.43 11.37 0.62
C THR A 121 -11.13 11.38 1.43
N ARG A 122 -10.92 12.42 2.25
CA ARG A 122 -9.79 12.45 3.17
C ARG A 122 -9.82 11.26 4.12
N ASP A 123 -10.99 10.95 4.66
CA ASP A 123 -11.18 9.87 5.64
C ASP A 123 -10.92 8.49 5.04
N ASP A 124 -11.29 8.26 3.78
CA ASP A 124 -11.00 7.01 3.08
C ASP A 124 -9.50 6.79 2.87
N LYS A 125 -8.78 7.84 2.45
CA LYS A 125 -7.32 7.80 2.29
C LYS A 125 -6.63 7.57 3.63
N GLN A 126 -7.10 8.28 4.66
CA GLN A 126 -6.58 8.19 6.00
C GLN A 126 -6.80 6.79 6.58
N TYR A 127 -7.98 6.21 6.36
CA TYR A 127 -8.30 4.85 6.75
C TYR A 127 -7.33 3.82 6.13
N LEU A 128 -7.12 3.87 4.81
CA LEU A 128 -6.23 2.92 4.12
C LEU A 128 -4.76 3.10 4.54
N THR A 129 -4.32 4.35 4.70
CA THR A 129 -2.94 4.67 5.11
C THR A 129 -2.68 4.24 6.56
N ASN A 130 -3.62 4.54 7.46
CA ASN A 130 -3.54 4.12 8.85
C ASN A 130 -3.54 2.60 8.99
N TRP A 131 -4.34 1.91 8.18
CA TRP A 131 -4.36 0.45 8.18
C TRP A 131 -2.99 -0.15 7.86
N ALA A 132 -2.35 0.30 6.77
CA ALA A 132 -1.01 -0.15 6.40
C ALA A 132 0.06 0.21 7.46
N TRP A 133 -0.05 1.40 8.06
CA TRP A 133 0.85 1.84 9.12
C TRP A 133 0.72 0.99 10.39
N GLU A 134 -0.50 0.73 10.85
CA GLU A 134 -0.74 -0.09 12.04
C GLU A 134 -0.23 -1.51 11.86
N ASP A 135 -0.51 -2.12 10.71
CA ASP A 135 -0.07 -3.46 10.36
C ASP A 135 1.46 -3.59 10.33
N LEU A 136 2.16 -2.58 9.80
CA LEU A 136 3.62 -2.47 9.87
C LEU A 136 4.11 -2.45 11.33
N LEU A 137 3.56 -1.56 12.16
CA LEU A 137 4.02 -1.40 13.54
C LEU A 137 3.74 -2.64 14.41
N LYS A 138 2.64 -3.33 14.13
CA LYS A 138 2.20 -4.56 14.83
C LYS A 138 2.85 -5.84 14.29
N THR A 139 3.89 -5.73 13.46
CA THR A 139 4.64 -6.91 12.98
C THR A 139 5.62 -7.42 14.04
N PHE A 140 5.44 -8.64 14.53
CA PHE A 140 6.29 -9.24 15.57
C PHE A 140 6.93 -10.53 15.12
N ALA A 141 8.10 -10.84 15.68
CA ALA A 141 8.75 -12.12 15.50
C ALA A 141 8.11 -13.14 16.45
N GLU A 142 7.73 -14.31 15.95
CA GLU A 142 7.24 -15.42 16.76
C GLU A 142 8.39 -16.22 17.39
N ASN A 143 9.59 -16.12 16.83
CA ASN A 143 10.80 -16.79 17.28
C ASN A 143 12.06 -15.96 16.97
N ASP A 144 13.21 -16.38 17.49
CA ASP A 144 14.46 -15.63 17.36
C ASP A 144 14.99 -15.59 15.92
N GLU A 145 14.71 -16.61 15.11
CA GLU A 145 15.13 -16.70 13.71
C GLU A 145 14.45 -15.64 12.82
N GLN A 146 13.27 -15.17 13.21
CA GLN A 146 12.49 -14.16 12.48
C GLN A 146 12.89 -12.71 12.81
N ARG A 147 13.71 -12.47 13.84
CA ARG A 147 14.02 -11.10 14.31
C ARG A 147 14.64 -10.24 13.22
N GLU A 148 15.56 -10.79 12.44
CA GLU A 148 16.20 -10.08 11.32
C GLU A 148 15.17 -9.73 10.23
N THR A 149 14.31 -10.68 9.86
CA THR A 149 13.24 -10.46 8.88
C THR A 149 12.27 -9.37 9.34
N VAL A 150 11.92 -9.34 10.63
CA VAL A 150 11.07 -8.27 11.20
C VAL A 150 11.76 -6.92 11.14
N GLU A 151 13.04 -6.80 11.51
CA GLU A 151 13.72 -5.49 11.43
C GLU A 151 13.76 -4.99 9.98
N LYS A 152 14.09 -5.87 9.03
CA LYS A 152 14.07 -5.52 7.59
C LYS A 152 12.68 -5.10 7.11
N ILE A 153 11.61 -5.73 7.62
CA ILE A 153 10.22 -5.32 7.36
C ILE A 153 9.98 -3.90 7.87
N ILE A 154 10.38 -3.59 9.11
CA ILE A 154 10.18 -2.25 9.69
C ILE A 154 10.99 -1.20 8.91
N GLU A 155 12.25 -1.46 8.61
CA GLU A 155 13.10 -0.56 7.83
C GLU A 155 12.54 -0.30 6.43
N SER A 156 12.13 -1.36 5.72
CA SER A 156 11.54 -1.23 4.37
C SER A 156 10.21 -0.48 4.41
N GLY A 157 9.35 -0.75 5.40
CA GLY A 157 8.11 -0.02 5.58
C GLY A 157 8.31 1.46 5.93
N PHE A 158 9.33 1.80 6.71
CA PHE A 158 9.65 3.21 7.00
C PHE A 158 10.15 3.91 5.74
N LYS A 159 11.07 3.27 5.02
CA LYS A 159 11.56 3.76 3.72
C LYS A 159 10.40 4.00 2.74
N MET A 160 9.45 3.08 2.66
CA MET A 160 8.24 3.21 1.85
C MET A 160 7.46 4.48 2.18
N PHE A 161 7.18 4.74 3.47
CA PHE A 161 6.45 5.95 3.85
C PHE A 161 7.22 7.24 3.55
N LYS A 162 8.56 7.20 3.64
CA LYS A 162 9.45 8.32 3.32
C LYS A 162 9.52 8.64 1.84
N SER A 163 9.53 7.60 1.00
CA SER A 163 9.75 7.73 -0.45
C SER A 163 8.94 6.66 -1.19
N PRO A 164 7.61 6.83 -1.27
CA PRO A 164 6.70 5.83 -1.82
C PRO A 164 6.86 5.63 -3.34
N THR A 165 7.57 6.53 -4.02
CA THR A 165 7.77 6.51 -5.48
C THR A 165 9.11 5.93 -5.92
N THR A 166 9.88 5.31 -5.00
CA THR A 166 11.23 4.76 -5.30
C THR A 166 11.24 3.60 -6.30
N LEU A 167 10.07 3.04 -6.59
CA LEU A 167 9.89 2.04 -7.62
C LEU A 167 10.28 2.57 -9.01
N PHE A 168 11.27 1.92 -9.65
CA PHE A 168 11.86 2.26 -10.96
C PHE A 168 12.60 3.61 -11.04
N SER A 169 12.78 4.33 -9.94
CA SER A 169 13.52 5.59 -9.95
C SER A 169 15.03 5.31 -9.95
N MET A 170 15.66 5.13 -11.12
CA MET A 170 17.11 5.06 -11.16
C MET A 170 17.77 6.44 -10.92
N GLU A 171 17.16 7.57 -11.30
CA GLU A 171 17.90 8.85 -11.28
C GLU A 171 17.05 10.13 -11.00
N TYR A 172 15.78 10.04 -10.59
CA TYR A 172 14.99 11.23 -10.27
C TYR A 172 13.96 10.94 -9.17
N ARG A 173 14.11 11.59 -8.01
CA ARG A 173 13.05 11.69 -6.99
C ARG A 173 12.29 12.99 -7.27
N PRO A 174 11.13 12.96 -7.96
CA PRO A 174 10.28 14.14 -7.95
C PRO A 174 9.97 14.50 -6.49
N ALA A 175 9.94 15.79 -6.17
CA ALA A 175 9.44 16.22 -4.87
C ALA A 175 8.06 15.56 -4.68
N GLU A 176 7.89 14.84 -3.58
CA GLU A 176 6.63 14.14 -3.29
C GLU A 176 5.49 15.15 -3.32
N SER A 177 4.33 14.73 -3.83
CA SER A 177 3.17 15.61 -3.88
C SER A 177 2.90 16.19 -2.49
N GLN A 178 2.66 17.49 -2.39
CA GLN A 178 2.28 18.12 -1.10
C GLN A 178 1.07 17.39 -0.47
N LYS A 179 0.14 16.88 -1.29
CA LYS A 179 -0.99 16.06 -0.82
C LYS A 179 -0.54 14.81 -0.06
N TYR A 180 0.56 14.18 -0.48
CA TYR A 180 1.12 13.01 0.20
C TYR A 180 1.78 13.40 1.50
N VAL A 181 2.63 14.45 1.48
CA VAL A 181 3.28 15.00 2.68
C VAL A 181 2.24 15.35 3.74
N ASP A 182 1.20 16.09 3.35
CA ASP A 182 0.09 16.50 4.23
C ASP A 182 -0.64 15.28 4.81
N ALA A 183 -0.88 14.25 4.02
CA ALA A 183 -1.54 13.02 4.49
C ALA A 183 -0.71 12.27 5.53
N ILE A 184 0.62 12.16 5.35
CA ILE A 184 1.51 11.51 6.31
C ILE A 184 1.63 12.33 7.61
N GLN A 185 1.68 13.66 7.52
CA GLN A 185 1.66 14.53 8.70
C GLN A 185 0.32 14.41 9.44
N PHE A 186 -0.79 14.39 8.70
CA PHE A 186 -2.13 14.24 9.26
C PHE A 186 -2.34 12.87 9.93
N LEU A 187 -1.78 11.80 9.35
CA LEU A 187 -1.77 10.48 9.95
C LEU A 187 -1.20 10.48 11.37
N TRP A 188 -0.19 11.31 11.62
CA TRP A 188 0.39 11.45 12.94
C TRP A 188 -0.45 12.34 13.88
N SER A 189 -1.05 13.42 13.37
CA SER A 189 -1.74 14.43 14.20
C SER A 189 -3.09 13.96 14.75
N GLU A 190 -3.85 13.19 13.98
CA GLU A 190 -5.19 12.73 14.35
C GLU A 190 -5.20 11.33 14.97
N ARG A 191 -4.03 10.78 15.33
CA ARG A 191 -3.99 9.44 15.91
C ARG A 191 -4.68 9.45 17.27
N ASP A 192 -5.56 8.49 17.48
CA ASP A 192 -6.01 8.18 18.82
C ASP A 192 -4.82 7.60 19.59
N THR A 193 -4.37 8.31 20.62
CA THR A 193 -3.11 8.01 21.33
C THR A 193 -3.13 6.76 22.25
N PRO A 194 -4.25 6.11 22.64
CA PRO A 194 -4.23 5.30 23.86
C PRO A 194 -3.59 3.90 23.76
N ILE A 195 -3.06 3.44 22.62
CA ILE A 195 -2.50 2.06 22.52
C ILE A 195 -1.14 2.02 21.80
N LEU A 196 -0.20 2.88 22.19
CA LEU A 196 1.18 2.83 21.72
C LEU A 196 2.13 2.60 22.90
N THR A 197 2.15 1.36 23.40
CA THR A 197 3.05 0.92 24.48
C THR A 197 4.04 -0.12 23.99
N GLY A 198 5.10 -0.35 24.77
CA GLY A 198 6.14 -1.33 24.45
C GLY A 198 6.80 -1.09 23.09
N VAL A 199 7.05 -2.19 22.36
CA VAL A 199 7.73 -2.17 21.05
C VAL A 199 6.96 -1.35 20.00
N VAL A 200 5.62 -1.39 20.01
CA VAL A 200 4.78 -0.60 19.10
C VAL A 200 4.97 0.89 19.36
N GLY A 201 4.99 1.29 20.63
CA GLY A 201 5.27 2.67 21.03
C GLY A 201 6.65 3.16 20.61
N THR A 202 7.69 2.32 20.79
CA THR A 202 9.05 2.62 20.34
C THR A 202 9.11 2.83 18.83
N ARG A 203 8.51 1.92 18.05
CA ARG A 203 8.49 2.04 16.58
C ARG A 203 7.67 3.24 16.11
N ALA A 204 6.53 3.53 16.73
CA ALA A 204 5.77 4.74 16.44
C ALA A 204 6.62 6.00 16.70
N GLY A 205 7.34 6.06 17.82
CA GLY A 205 8.26 7.16 18.12
C GLY A 205 9.33 7.31 17.04
N ARG A 206 9.95 6.21 16.61
CA ARG A 206 10.94 6.16 15.53
C ARG A 206 10.34 6.64 14.19
N PHE A 207 9.12 6.20 13.88
CA PHE A 207 8.39 6.62 12.68
C PHE A 207 8.19 8.14 12.65
N LYS A 208 7.83 8.75 13.79
CA LYS A 208 7.73 10.21 13.87
C LYS A 208 9.03 10.90 13.49
N THR A 209 10.11 10.53 14.16
CA THR A 209 11.40 11.22 14.04
C THR A 209 12.04 11.01 12.68
N GLU A 210 11.90 9.81 12.10
CA GLU A 210 12.57 9.46 10.83
C GLU A 210 11.75 9.83 9.60
N ILE A 211 10.42 9.87 9.73
CA ILE A 211 9.49 10.08 8.62
C ILE A 211 8.74 11.38 8.79
N VAL A 212 7.84 11.49 9.77
CA VAL A 212 6.92 12.63 9.91
C VAL A 212 7.65 13.97 10.06
N ASP A 213 8.71 14.00 10.88
CA ASP A 213 9.46 15.22 11.15
C ASP A 213 10.43 15.61 10.01
N THR A 214 10.68 14.71 9.04
CA THR A 214 11.63 14.93 7.93
C THR A 214 11.00 14.91 6.55
N ILE A 215 9.75 14.48 6.41
CA ILE A 215 9.07 14.37 5.12
C ILE A 215 8.81 15.77 4.54
N GLY A 216 9.23 15.98 3.29
CA GLY A 216 9.11 17.27 2.59
C GLY A 216 10.23 18.28 2.86
N GLN A 217 11.26 17.91 3.65
CA GLN A 217 12.54 18.64 3.77
C GLN A 217 13.53 18.17 2.72
#